data_AF-A0A8T0FFJ6-F1
#
_entry.id   AF-A0A8T0FFJ6-F1
#
_cell.length_a   1.000
_cell.length_b   1.000
_cell.length_c   1.000
_cell.angle_alpha   90.00
_cell.angle_beta   90.00
_cell.angle_gamma   90.00
#
_symmetry.space_group_name_H-M   'P 1'
#
loop_
_entity.id
_entity.type
_entity.pdbx_description
1 polymer ?
#
loop_
_entity_poly.entity_id
_entity_poly.type
_entity_poly.pdbx_seq_one_letter_code
_entity_poly.pdbx_strand_id
1 'polypeptide(L)'
;MPSTGTAKYVDFTSLYPWVNKYCLYPVGNPEVITENFRSIDDYFGIVKCRVLPPRGLHLPVLPVRCNGKLMFPLCHCCAESLNQSSCHHSDEERSIVGTWVTEEVKLAVEKGYLISICKGLRK
;
A
#
# COMPACT_ATOMS: atom_id res chain seq x y z
N MET A 1 -1.43 36.86 -14.85
CA MET A 1 -0.06 36.55 -15.34
C MET A 1 0.32 35.18 -14.78
N PRO A 2 0.50 34.12 -15.59
CA PRO A 2 1.03 32.87 -15.06
C PRO A 2 2.50 33.10 -14.72
N SER A 3 2.85 32.93 -13.44
CA SER A 3 4.25 32.93 -13.01
C SER A 3 4.94 31.72 -13.62
N THR A 4 5.84 31.93 -14.57
CA THR A 4 6.68 30.88 -15.13
C THR A 4 7.61 30.34 -14.04
N GLY A 5 7.28 29.18 -13.47
CA GLY A 5 8.13 28.46 -12.54
C GLY A 5 9.10 27.52 -13.27
N THR A 6 10.29 27.31 -12.71
CA THR A 6 11.26 26.33 -13.21
C THR A 6 11.03 24.98 -12.54
N ALA A 7 10.85 23.90 -13.32
CA ALA A 7 10.76 22.53 -12.82
C ALA A 7 12.09 21.78 -13.04
N LYS A 8 12.45 20.89 -12.11
CA LYS A 8 13.57 19.95 -12.25
C LYS A 8 13.01 18.54 -12.30
N TYR A 9 13.51 17.72 -13.23
CA TYR A 9 13.14 16.32 -13.39
C TYR A 9 14.34 15.44 -13.03
N VAL A 10 14.09 14.40 -12.24
CA VAL A 10 15.10 13.38 -11.90
C VAL A 10 14.67 12.09 -12.57
N ASP A 11 15.59 11.52 -13.36
CA ASP A 11 15.38 10.25 -14.04
C ASP A 11 16.30 9.17 -13.47
N PHE A 12 15.76 7.98 -13.26
CA PHE A 12 16.56 6.83 -12.86
C PHE A 12 16.92 6.01 -14.10
N THR A 13 18.19 6.10 -14.52
CA THR A 13 18.69 5.31 -15.65
C THR A 13 18.60 3.81 -15.33
N SER A 14 17.78 3.08 -16.07
CA SER A 14 17.64 1.62 -15.97
C SER A 14 17.16 1.12 -14.60
N LEU A 15 16.14 1.77 -14.01
CA LEU A 15 15.56 1.36 -12.72
C LEU A 15 15.21 -0.14 -12.66
N TYR A 16 14.42 -0.66 -13.61
CA TYR A 16 14.02 -2.07 -13.59
C TYR A 16 15.20 -3.06 -13.69
N PRO A 17 16.15 -2.91 -14.64
CA PRO A 17 17.37 -3.73 -14.64
C PRO A 17 18.17 -3.66 -13.34
N TRP A 18 18.28 -2.48 -12.73
CA TRP A 18 18.99 -2.33 -11.46
C TRP A 18 18.29 -3.12 -10.35
N VAL A 19 16.96 -2.99 -10.22
CA VAL A 19 16.17 -3.74 -9.22
C VAL A 19 16.28 -5.24 -9.48
N ASN A 20 16.13 -5.70 -10.72
CA ASN A 20 16.25 -7.11 -11.08
C ASN A 20 17.63 -7.71 -10.77
N LYS A 21 18.70 -6.89 -10.77
CA LYS A 21 20.08 -7.34 -10.52
C LYS A 21 20.44 -7.33 -9.03
N TYR A 22 19.97 -6.33 -8.29
CA TYR A 22 20.47 -6.04 -6.94
C TYR A 22 19.43 -6.24 -5.83
N CYS A 23 18.14 -6.25 -6.13
CA CYS A 23 17.09 -6.42 -5.13
C CYS A 23 16.71 -7.88 -4.92
N LEU A 24 16.15 -8.17 -3.75
CA LEU A 24 15.66 -9.50 -3.40
C LEU A 24 14.34 -9.79 -4.11
N TYR A 25 14.19 -11.04 -4.55
CA TYR A 25 12.95 -11.58 -5.09
C TYR A 25 12.56 -12.84 -4.32
N PRO A 26 11.26 -13.07 -4.06
CA PRO A 26 10.82 -14.35 -3.53
C PRO A 26 11.12 -15.44 -4.58
N VAL A 27 11.89 -16.44 -4.18
CA VAL A 27 12.30 -17.57 -5.02
C VAL A 27 11.99 -18.89 -4.32
N GLY A 28 11.67 -19.92 -5.11
CA GLY A 28 11.31 -21.24 -4.58
C GLY A 28 9.84 -21.38 -4.18
N ASN A 29 9.55 -22.41 -3.39
CA ASN A 29 8.19 -22.72 -2.95
C ASN A 29 7.82 -21.84 -1.74
N PRO A 30 6.64 -21.19 -1.74
CA PRO A 30 6.22 -20.36 -0.62
C PRO A 30 5.78 -21.22 0.58
N GLU A 31 6.03 -20.71 1.78
CA GLU A 31 5.40 -21.18 3.01
C GLU A 31 4.08 -20.42 3.23
N VAL A 32 2.99 -21.14 3.46
CA VAL A 32 1.67 -20.54 3.67
C VAL A 32 1.41 -20.42 5.16
N ILE A 33 1.36 -19.18 5.65
CA ILE A 33 1.13 -18.85 7.05
C ILE A 33 -0.27 -18.27 7.21
N THR A 34 -1.09 -18.89 8.05
CA THR A 34 -2.51 -18.52 8.23
C THR A 34 -2.87 -18.12 9.66
N GLU A 35 -1.98 -18.38 10.62
CA GLU A 35 -2.17 -18.14 12.05
C GLU A 35 -0.85 -17.79 12.75
N ASN A 36 -0.93 -17.32 14.00
CA ASN A 36 0.23 -16.95 14.84
C ASN A 36 1.17 -15.95 14.17
N PHE A 37 0.60 -14.89 13.59
CA PHE A 37 1.35 -13.85 12.90
C PHE A 37 2.28 -13.09 13.85
N ARG A 38 3.52 -12.85 13.38
CA ARG A 38 4.56 -12.05 14.01
C ARG A 38 4.57 -10.62 13.45
N SER A 39 5.64 -9.86 13.69
CA SER A 39 5.78 -8.54 13.07
C SER A 39 5.82 -8.68 11.54
N ILE A 40 5.35 -7.66 10.83
CA ILE A 40 5.45 -7.64 9.36
C ILE A 40 6.91 -7.71 8.88
N ASP A 41 7.85 -7.25 9.70
CA ASP A 41 9.29 -7.26 9.45
C ASP A 41 9.86 -8.68 9.31
N ASP A 42 9.22 -9.65 9.96
CA ASP A 42 9.62 -11.07 9.96
C ASP A 42 9.22 -11.81 8.67
N TYR A 43 8.53 -11.13 7.75
CA TYR A 43 7.99 -11.73 6.53
C TYR A 43 8.58 -11.09 5.26
N PHE A 44 8.77 -11.93 4.25
CA PHE A 44 9.15 -11.51 2.90
C PHE A 44 8.32 -12.28 1.88
N GLY A 45 7.45 -11.58 1.14
CA GLY A 45 6.55 -12.20 0.17
C GLY A 45 5.26 -11.40 -0.03
N ILE A 46 4.14 -12.10 -0.04
CA ILE A 46 2.80 -11.52 -0.27
C ILE A 46 1.97 -11.68 1.01
N VAL A 47 1.27 -10.62 1.40
CA VAL A 47 0.40 -10.61 2.57
C VAL A 47 -0.98 -10.09 2.21
N LYS A 48 -2.02 -10.72 2.77
CA LYS A 48 -3.37 -10.17 2.78
C LYS A 48 -3.70 -9.67 4.18
N CYS A 49 -3.97 -8.38 4.31
CA CYS A 49 -4.27 -7.76 5.60
C CYS A 49 -5.29 -6.62 5.46
N ARG A 50 -5.79 -6.15 6.59
CA ARG A 50 -6.54 -4.90 6.68
C ARG A 50 -5.57 -3.80 7.14
N VAL A 51 -5.60 -2.67 6.47
CA VAL A 51 -4.78 -1.51 6.81
C VAL A 51 -5.69 -0.30 7.04
N LEU A 52 -5.37 0.50 8.04
CA LEU A 52 -5.97 1.80 8.27
C LEU A 52 -4.94 2.86 7.90
N PRO A 53 -5.15 3.60 6.79
CA PRO A 53 -4.27 4.68 6.41
C PRO A 53 -4.31 5.84 7.42
N PRO A 54 -3.21 6.58 7.61
CA PRO A 54 -3.23 7.84 8.35
C PRO A 54 -4.05 8.91 7.61
N ARG A 55 -4.48 9.95 8.33
CA ARG A 55 -5.15 11.11 7.71
C ARG A 55 -4.10 12.08 7.18
N GLY A 56 -4.37 12.69 6.03
CA GLY A 56 -3.55 13.80 5.49
C GLY A 56 -2.18 13.41 4.93
N LEU A 57 -1.95 12.13 4.59
CA LEU A 57 -0.70 11.72 3.97
C LEU A 57 -0.62 12.19 2.50
N HIS A 58 0.39 12.98 2.17
CA HIS A 58 0.54 13.59 0.84
C HIS A 58 0.75 12.59 -0.28
N LEU A 59 1.53 11.53 -0.03
CA LEU A 59 1.83 10.47 -0.99
C LEU A 59 1.40 9.13 -0.37
N PRO A 60 0.16 8.68 -0.65
CA PRO A 60 -0.31 7.40 -0.14
C PRO A 60 0.48 6.24 -0.77
N VAL A 61 0.75 5.22 0.03
CA VAL A 61 1.72 4.16 -0.31
C VAL A 61 1.07 2.95 -0.98
N LEU A 62 -0.05 2.50 -0.43
CA LEU A 62 -0.63 1.21 -0.81
C LEU A 62 -1.61 1.36 -1.99
N PRO A 63 -1.37 0.66 -3.11
CA PRO A 63 -2.28 0.67 -4.24
C PRO A 63 -3.52 -0.18 -3.99
N VAL A 64 -4.65 0.25 -4.52
CA VAL A 64 -5.93 -0.47 -4.51
C VAL A 64 -6.56 -0.38 -5.89
N ARG A 65 -7.05 -1.51 -6.42
CA ARG A 65 -7.89 -1.49 -7.61
C ARG A 65 -9.34 -1.24 -7.21
N CYS A 66 -9.89 -0.13 -7.65
CA CYS A 66 -11.27 0.26 -7.40
C CYS A 66 -11.79 1.07 -8.60
N ASN A 67 -13.07 0.93 -8.94
CA ASN A 67 -13.68 1.61 -10.10
C ASN A 67 -12.91 1.39 -11.42
N GLY A 68 -12.37 0.19 -11.62
CA GLY A 68 -11.60 -0.19 -12.82
C GLY A 68 -10.22 0.48 -12.93
N LYS A 69 -9.77 1.22 -11.91
CA LYS A 69 -8.50 1.97 -11.91
C LYS A 69 -7.62 1.55 -10.73
N LEU A 70 -6.31 1.71 -10.89
CA LEU A 70 -5.36 1.62 -9.79
C LEU A 70 -5.32 2.98 -9.08
N MET A 71 -5.67 3.01 -7.80
CA MET A 71 -5.72 4.22 -6.98
C MET A 71 -4.88 4.03 -5.72
N PHE A 72 -4.45 5.14 -5.11
CA PHE A 72 -3.72 5.14 -3.85
C PHE A 72 -4.54 5.91 -2.79
N PRO A 73 -5.65 5.34 -2.29
CA PRO A 73 -6.55 6.07 -1.40
C PRO A 73 -6.12 6.01 0.08
N LEU A 74 -6.55 7.01 0.85
CA LEU A 74 -6.48 7.02 2.32
C LEU A 74 -7.80 6.59 3.00
N CYS A 75 -8.82 6.30 2.20
CA CYS A 75 -10.14 5.88 2.66
C CYS A 75 -10.78 5.00 1.58
N HIS A 76 -11.19 3.80 1.95
CA HIS A 76 -11.87 2.87 1.06
C HIS A 76 -13.19 3.44 0.52
N CYS A 77 -14.11 3.90 1.39
CA CYS A 77 -15.39 4.45 0.96
C CYS A 77 -15.26 5.70 0.05
N CYS A 78 -14.27 6.58 0.30
CA CYS A 78 -13.99 7.71 -0.59
C CYS A 78 -13.50 7.24 -1.97
N ALA A 79 -12.67 6.20 -2.01
CA ALA A 79 -12.20 5.64 -3.27
C ALA A 79 -13.35 5.06 -4.09
N GLU A 80 -14.27 4.34 -3.46
CA GLU A 80 -15.44 3.75 -4.11
C GLU A 80 -16.43 4.81 -4.60
N SER A 81 -16.76 5.78 -3.76
CA SER A 81 -17.69 6.87 -4.09
C SER A 81 -17.06 7.97 -4.97
N LEU A 82 -15.77 7.88 -5.28
CA LEU A 82 -14.99 8.92 -5.97
C LEU A 82 -15.10 10.29 -5.29
N ASN A 83 -15.18 10.30 -3.95
CA ASN A 83 -15.32 11.53 -3.18
C ASN A 83 -14.04 12.39 -3.27
N GLN A 84 -14.18 13.62 -3.72
CA GLN A 84 -13.10 14.62 -3.81
C GLN A 84 -13.16 15.67 -2.69
N SER A 85 -14.17 15.61 -1.83
CA SER A 85 -14.35 16.52 -0.69
C SER A 85 -13.68 15.98 0.59
N SER A 86 -13.81 16.72 1.69
CA SER A 86 -13.28 16.30 2.99
C SER A 86 -13.89 14.96 3.43
N CYS A 87 -13.03 14.04 3.86
CA CYS A 87 -13.45 12.72 4.31
C CYS A 87 -13.88 12.74 5.78
N HIS A 88 -15.14 12.38 6.04
CA HIS A 88 -15.74 12.26 7.37
C HIS A 88 -16.02 10.81 7.82
N HIS A 89 -15.59 9.84 7.02
CA HIS A 89 -15.76 8.42 7.33
C HIS A 89 -14.99 8.01 8.60
N SER A 90 -15.55 7.04 9.30
CA SER A 90 -14.95 6.35 10.45
C SER A 90 -13.71 5.56 10.06
N ASP A 91 -12.92 5.13 11.04
CA ASP A 91 -11.72 4.35 10.78
C ASP A 91 -12.06 2.97 10.18
N GLU A 92 -13.20 2.40 10.55
CA GLU A 92 -13.69 1.15 10.00
C GLU A 92 -13.97 1.26 8.50
N GLU A 93 -14.69 2.31 8.08
CA GLU A 93 -15.05 2.63 6.68
C GLU A 93 -13.83 3.06 5.85
N ARG A 94 -12.84 3.67 6.49
CA ARG A 94 -11.59 4.08 5.83
C ARG A 94 -10.67 2.90 5.59
N SER A 95 -10.72 1.90 6.45
CA SER A 95 -9.83 0.75 6.38
C SER A 95 -9.95 0.01 5.06
N ILE A 96 -8.83 -0.47 4.55
CA ILE A 96 -8.72 -1.15 3.26
C ILE A 96 -8.29 -2.59 3.53
N VAL A 97 -8.99 -3.55 2.96
CA VAL A 97 -8.53 -4.95 2.91
C VAL A 97 -7.95 -5.21 1.54
N GLY A 98 -6.72 -5.72 1.49
CA GLY A 98 -6.05 -5.96 0.24
C GLY A 98 -4.91 -6.95 0.38
N THR A 99 -4.29 -7.23 -0.77
CA THR A 99 -3.13 -8.10 -0.88
C THR A 99 -1.99 -7.29 -1.47
N TRP A 100 -0.85 -7.25 -0.77
CA TRP A 100 0.31 -6.45 -1.13
C TRP A 100 1.60 -7.23 -0.92
N VAL A 101 2.70 -6.72 -1.49
CA VAL A 101 4.03 -7.23 -1.15
C VAL A 101 4.38 -6.76 0.25
N THR A 102 5.00 -7.62 1.06
CA THR A 102 5.36 -7.29 2.46
C THR A 102 6.20 -6.01 2.55
N GLU A 103 7.10 -5.76 1.59
CA GLU A 103 7.92 -4.55 1.54
C GLU A 103 7.09 -3.26 1.37
N GLU A 104 6.01 -3.30 0.58
CA GLU A 104 5.09 -2.15 0.46
C GLU A 104 4.37 -1.89 1.79
N VAL A 105 4.02 -2.96 2.50
CA VAL A 105 3.34 -2.88 3.79
C VAL A 105 4.28 -2.39 4.89
N LYS A 106 5.56 -2.81 4.89
CA LYS A 106 6.59 -2.27 5.79
C LYS A 106 6.74 -0.76 5.61
N LEU A 107 6.88 -0.31 4.36
CA LEU A 107 6.91 1.13 4.05
C LEU A 107 5.62 1.85 4.50
N ALA A 108 4.46 1.22 4.33
CA ALA A 108 3.19 1.80 4.79
C ALA A 108 3.18 1.98 6.32
N VAL A 109 3.67 1.00 7.08
CA VAL A 109 3.80 1.13 8.55
C VAL A 109 4.72 2.28 8.92
N GLU A 110 5.87 2.42 8.25
CA GLU A 110 6.78 3.56 8.46
C GLU A 110 6.10 4.91 8.16
N LYS A 111 5.15 4.95 7.21
CA LYS A 111 4.33 6.13 6.91
C LYS A 111 3.13 6.31 7.84
N GLY A 112 2.97 5.48 8.87
CA GLY A 112 1.94 5.60 9.90
C GLY A 112 0.64 4.84 9.60
N TYR A 113 0.65 3.87 8.70
CA TYR A 113 -0.49 2.97 8.51
C TYR A 113 -0.58 1.99 9.67
N LEU A 114 -1.79 1.73 10.16
CA LEU A 114 -2.02 0.70 11.18
C LEU A 114 -2.48 -0.59 10.52
N ILE A 115 -1.80 -1.69 10.81
CA ILE A 115 -2.17 -3.02 10.28
C ILE A 115 -3.05 -3.74 11.30
N SER A 116 -4.16 -4.27 10.80
CA SER A 116 -4.94 -5.29 11.49
C SER A 116 -4.96 -6.55 10.62
N ILE A 117 -4.35 -7.63 11.09
CA ILE A 117 -4.29 -8.86 10.30
C ILE A 117 -5.68 -9.51 10.36
N CYS A 118 -6.28 -9.75 9.19
CA CYS A 118 -7.57 -10.40 9.10
C CYS A 118 -7.45 -11.84 9.62
N LYS A 119 -8.12 -12.16 10.72
CA LYS A 119 -8.29 -13.54 11.17
C LYS A 119 -9.07 -14.31 10.10
N GLY A 120 -8.40 -15.23 9.42
CA GLY A 120 -8.99 -16.22 8.53
C GLY A 120 -9.08 -15.82 7.06
N LEU A 121 -8.12 -16.28 6.25
CA LEU A 121 -8.44 -16.69 4.88
C LEU A 121 -8.92 -18.14 4.94
N ARG A 122 -10.22 -18.36 4.73
CA ARG A 122 -10.74 -19.68 4.37
C ARG A 122 -10.93 -19.73 2.86
N LYS A 123 -10.18 -20.67 2.25
CA LYS A 123 -10.25 -21.29 0.91
C LYS A 123 -10.36 -20.34 -0.29
#